data_AF-X1VCS4-F1
#
_entry.id   AF-X1VCS4-F1
#
_cell.length_a   1.000
_cell.length_b   1.000
_cell.length_c   1.000
_cell.angle_alpha   90.00
_cell.angle_beta   90.00
_cell.angle_gamma   90.00
#
_symmetry.space_group_name_H-M   'P 1'
#
loop_
_entity.id
_entity.type
_entity.pdbx_description
1 polymer ?
#
loop_
_entity_poly.entity_id
_entity_poly.type
_entity_poly.pdbx_seq_one_letter_code
_entity_poly.pdbx_strand_id
1 'polypeptide(L)'
;SHVEEYVAASGKPLSRADLKMIAAYQRQAYNQYCRVSCQDCLSSCPDGVAVNDVLRYKMYFEDYRMEREAMHYYAELEESTKPLNCSNCSGYCEKACPYGLKVKSKLVHAHEILSG
;
A
#
# COMPACT_ATOMS: atom_id res chain seq x y z
N SER A 1 6.20 -15.19 -13.60
CA SER A 1 5.22 -14.19 -13.11
C SER A 1 3.82 -14.79 -13.22
N HIS A 2 2.82 -14.45 -12.38
CA HIS A 2 1.47 -15.04 -12.48
C HIS A 2 0.82 -14.88 -13.88
N VAL A 3 1.25 -13.87 -14.64
CA VAL A 3 0.78 -13.63 -16.01
C VAL A 3 1.14 -14.80 -16.94
N GLU A 4 2.34 -15.36 -16.87
CA GLU A 4 2.76 -16.47 -17.75
C GLU A 4 1.97 -17.75 -17.45
N GLU A 5 1.70 -17.99 -16.17
CA GLU A 5 0.88 -19.12 -15.70
C GLU A 5 -0.56 -19.01 -16.22
N TYR A 6 -1.20 -17.84 -16.09
CA TYR A 6 -2.55 -17.63 -16.60
C TYR A 6 -2.63 -17.68 -18.13
N VAL A 7 -1.59 -17.22 -18.83
CA VAL A 7 -1.51 -17.31 -20.29
C VAL A 7 -1.44 -18.76 -20.75
N ALA A 8 -0.61 -19.58 -20.11
CA ALA A 8 -0.54 -21.01 -20.35
C ALA A 8 -1.90 -21.71 -20.11
N ALA A 9 -2.58 -21.37 -19.00
CA ALA A 9 -3.90 -21.92 -18.67
C ALA A 9 -5.01 -21.46 -19.63
N SER A 10 -4.91 -20.26 -20.21
CA SER A 10 -5.92 -19.70 -21.11
C SER A 10 -5.94 -20.32 -22.51
N GLY A 11 -4.88 -21.06 -22.89
CA GLY A 11 -4.71 -21.64 -24.23
C GLY A 11 -4.51 -20.61 -25.35
N LYS A 12 -4.40 -19.31 -25.03
CA LYS A 12 -4.17 -18.23 -25.99
C LYS A 12 -2.90 -17.46 -25.64
N PRO A 13 -1.95 -17.29 -26.58
CA PRO A 13 -0.77 -16.48 -26.33
C PRO A 13 -1.15 -15.00 -26.20
N LEU A 14 -0.40 -14.23 -25.41
CA LEU A 14 -0.55 -12.78 -25.37
C LEU A 14 -0.13 -12.17 -26.70
N SER A 15 -0.98 -11.31 -27.24
CA SER A 15 -0.61 -10.45 -28.36
C SER A 15 0.28 -9.30 -27.89
N ARG A 16 0.91 -8.62 -28.84
CA ARG A 16 1.63 -7.36 -28.57
C ARG A 16 0.70 -6.27 -28.00
N ALA A 17 -0.57 -6.28 -28.39
CA ALA A 17 -1.56 -5.33 -27.87
C ALA A 17 -1.87 -5.61 -26.39
N ASP A 18 -2.01 -6.88 -26.01
CA ASP A 18 -2.25 -7.29 -24.62
C ASP A 18 -1.07 -6.90 -23.72
N LEU A 19 0.17 -7.16 -24.17
CA LEU A 19 1.37 -6.74 -23.45
C LEU A 19 1.44 -5.22 -23.26
N LYS A 20 1.06 -4.44 -24.29
CA LYS A 20 1.01 -2.98 -24.19
C LYS A 20 -0.04 -2.51 -23.18
N MET A 21 -1.19 -3.16 -23.14
CA MET A 21 -2.28 -2.89 -22.19
C MET A 21 -1.85 -3.23 -20.75
N ILE A 22 -1.30 -4.42 -20.52
CA ILE A 22 -0.78 -4.85 -19.21
C ILE A 22 0.29 -3.86 -18.71
N ALA A 23 1.24 -3.48 -19.57
CA ALA A 23 2.27 -2.52 -19.22
C ALA A 23 1.69 -1.13 -18.87
N ALA A 24 0.59 -0.72 -19.51
CA ALA A 24 -0.10 0.52 -19.17
C ALA A 24 -0.75 0.45 -17.77
N TYR A 25 -1.46 -0.63 -17.46
CA TYR A 25 -2.03 -0.84 -16.13
C TYR A 25 -0.97 -0.94 -15.04
N GLN A 26 0.14 -1.65 -15.30
CA GLN A 26 1.25 -1.73 -14.36
C GLN A 26 1.81 -0.34 -14.03
N ARG A 27 1.99 0.52 -15.03
CA ARG A 27 2.44 1.91 -14.81
C ARG A 27 1.44 2.73 -13.99
N GLN A 28 0.15 2.56 -14.26
CA GLN A 28 -0.92 3.29 -13.55
C GLN A 28 -1.05 2.84 -12.09
N ALA A 29 -0.89 1.54 -11.82
CA ALA A 29 -1.01 0.95 -10.48
C ALA A 29 0.29 1.03 -9.66
N TYR A 30 1.43 1.30 -10.29
CA TYR A 30 2.77 1.13 -9.72
C TYR A 30 2.96 1.77 -8.33
N ASN A 31 2.39 2.95 -8.14
CA ASN A 31 2.49 3.79 -6.95
C ASN A 31 1.12 4.01 -6.25
N GLN A 32 0.11 3.18 -6.53
CA GLN A 32 -1.23 3.35 -5.95
C GLN A 32 -1.35 2.72 -4.57
N TYR A 33 -0.70 1.57 -4.36
CA TYR A 33 -0.83 0.77 -3.15
C TYR A 33 0.53 0.39 -2.55
N CYS A 34 0.54 0.16 -1.24
CA CYS A 34 1.68 -0.39 -0.54
C CYS A 34 1.76 -1.90 -0.80
N ARG A 35 2.93 -2.39 -1.19
CA ARG A 35 3.15 -3.84 -1.34
C ARG A 35 3.30 -4.43 0.06
N VAL A 36 2.32 -5.22 0.49
CA VAL A 36 2.14 -5.70 1.88
C VAL A 36 3.37 -6.42 2.45
N SER A 37 4.25 -6.99 1.61
CA SER A 37 5.50 -7.65 2.01
C SER A 37 6.78 -6.81 1.86
N CYS A 38 6.68 -5.57 1.36
CA CYS A 38 7.82 -4.67 1.25
C CYS A 38 8.23 -4.15 2.63
N GLN A 39 9.53 -4.16 2.93
CA GLN A 39 10.06 -3.67 4.21
C GLN A 39 11.06 -2.51 4.06
N ASP A 40 11.33 -2.08 2.83
CA ASP A 40 12.44 -1.18 2.49
C ASP A 40 12.36 0.20 3.15
N CYS A 41 11.15 0.68 3.44
CA CYS A 41 10.95 1.99 4.06
C CYS A 41 10.86 1.97 5.59
N LEU A 42 10.73 0.79 6.21
CA LEU A 42 10.40 0.66 7.63
C LEU A 42 11.50 1.24 8.54
N SER A 43 12.76 0.89 8.25
CA SER A 43 13.93 1.37 9.01
C SER A 43 14.18 2.87 8.86
N SER A 44 13.56 3.53 7.87
CA SER A 44 13.67 4.97 7.66
C SER A 44 12.66 5.78 8.49
N CYS A 45 11.68 5.13 9.14
CA CYS A 45 10.69 5.82 9.96
C CYS A 45 11.28 6.11 11.35
N PRO A 46 11.47 7.39 11.74
CA PRO A 46 12.01 7.72 13.06
C PRO A 46 11.03 7.39 14.20
N ASP A 47 9.73 7.35 13.89
CA ASP A 47 8.65 7.12 14.86
C ASP A 47 8.26 5.63 14.95
N GLY A 48 8.90 4.75 14.17
CA GLY A 48 8.60 3.30 14.20
C GLY A 48 7.18 2.93 13.77
N VAL A 49 6.55 3.73 12.89
CA VAL A 49 5.17 3.50 12.45
C VAL A 49 5.03 2.13 11.77
N ALA A 50 3.95 1.40 12.08
CA ALA A 50 3.58 0.14 11.46
C ALA A 50 3.05 0.34 10.02
N VAL A 51 3.92 0.83 9.11
CA VAL A 51 3.53 1.30 7.77
C VAL A 51 2.73 0.27 6.99
N ASN A 52 3.15 -1.00 7.02
CA ASN A 52 2.50 -2.06 6.25
C ASN A 52 1.09 -2.36 6.76
N ASP A 53 0.91 -2.44 8.07
CA ASP A 53 -0.38 -2.76 8.68
C ASP A 53 -1.37 -1.59 8.47
N VAL A 54 -0.94 -0.36 8.75
CA VAL A 54 -1.77 0.84 8.60
C VAL A 54 -2.24 1.01 7.15
N LEU A 55 -1.34 0.87 6.18
CA LEU A 55 -1.71 1.00 4.76
C LEU A 55 -2.53 -0.18 4.24
N ARG A 56 -2.38 -1.38 4.83
CA ARG A 56 -3.26 -2.52 4.54
C ARG A 56 -4.66 -2.29 5.09
N TYR A 57 -4.80 -1.78 6.31
CA TYR A 57 -6.12 -1.50 6.89
C TYR A 57 -6.83 -0.38 6.12
N LYS A 58 -6.10 0.65 5.68
CA LYS A 58 -6.63 1.66 4.75
C LYS A 58 -7.19 1.01 3.47
N MET A 59 -6.45 0.06 2.87
CA MET A 59 -6.92 -0.68 1.68
C MET A 59 -8.18 -1.50 1.98
N TYR A 60 -8.25 -2.15 3.15
CA TYR A 60 -9.46 -2.88 3.57
C TYR A 60 -10.67 -1.95 3.69
N PHE A 61 -10.46 -0.76 4.26
CA PHE A 61 -11.50 0.24 4.40
C PHE A 61 -11.99 0.75 3.04
N GLU A 62 -11.10 1.22 2.17
CA GLU A 62 -11.51 1.93 0.95
C GLU A 62 -11.81 1.01 -0.24
N ASP A 63 -11.05 -0.06 -0.39
CA ASP A 63 -11.08 -0.88 -1.61
C ASP A 63 -11.94 -2.13 -1.42
N TYR A 64 -12.00 -2.68 -0.20
CA TYR A 64 -12.61 -3.99 0.07
C TYR A 64 -13.96 -3.93 0.79
N ARG A 65 -14.45 -2.72 1.16
CA ARG A 65 -15.71 -2.53 1.92
C ARG A 65 -15.72 -3.32 3.24
N MET A 66 -14.56 -3.33 3.90
CA MET A 66 -14.35 -3.97 5.20
C MET A 66 -14.09 -2.88 6.25
N GLU A 67 -14.93 -1.85 6.30
CA GLU A 67 -14.67 -0.66 7.09
C GLU A 67 -14.57 -0.98 8.59
N ARG A 68 -15.51 -1.79 9.10
CA ARG A 68 -15.57 -2.14 10.53
C ARG A 68 -14.34 -2.96 10.96
N GLU A 69 -13.98 -3.96 10.17
CA GLU A 69 -12.81 -4.80 10.42
C GLU A 69 -11.52 -3.99 10.33
N ALA A 70 -11.41 -3.11 9.34
CA ALA A 70 -10.24 -2.23 9.18
C ALA A 70 -10.05 -1.30 10.39
N MET A 71 -11.12 -0.67 10.86
CA MET A 71 -11.09 0.19 12.05
C MET A 71 -10.77 -0.61 13.30
N HIS A 72 -11.34 -1.81 13.46
CA HIS A 72 -11.02 -2.70 14.57
C HIS A 72 -9.54 -3.09 14.60
N TYR A 73 -8.97 -3.55 13.48
CA TYR A 73 -7.56 -3.89 13.40
C TYR A 73 -6.64 -2.68 13.64
N TYR A 74 -7.03 -1.48 13.19
CA TYR A 74 -6.29 -0.26 13.47
C TYR A 74 -6.33 0.10 14.96
N ALA A 75 -7.48 -0.08 15.62
CA ALA A 75 -7.64 0.17 17.04
C ALA A 75 -6.78 -0.76 17.91
N GLU A 76 -6.56 -2.01 17.48
CA GLU A 76 -5.72 -3.00 18.17
C GLU A 76 -4.20 -2.73 18.05
N LEU A 77 -3.77 -1.85 17.15
CA LEU A 77 -2.36 -1.48 17.06
C LEU A 77 -1.89 -0.78 18.34
N GLU A 78 -0.65 -1.06 18.75
CA GLU A 78 0.02 -0.29 19.79
C GLU A 78 0.03 1.19 19.40
N GLU A 79 -0.39 2.05 20.33
CA GLU A 79 -0.52 3.50 20.09
C GLU A 79 0.80 4.12 19.59
N SER A 80 1.93 3.64 20.10
CA SER A 80 3.29 4.05 19.70
C SER A 80 3.63 3.75 18.24
N THR A 81 2.95 2.80 17.61
CA THR A 81 3.19 2.39 16.22
C THR A 81 2.20 3.04 15.23
N LYS A 82 1.24 3.81 15.74
CA LYS A 82 0.29 4.55 14.90
C LYS A 82 0.94 5.79 14.29
N PRO A 83 0.48 6.25 13.11
CA PRO A 83 1.02 7.42 12.38
C PRO A 83 0.71 8.79 13.02
N LEU A 84 0.67 8.90 14.35
CA LEU A 84 0.21 10.08 15.09
C LEU A 84 1.00 11.36 14.76
N ASN A 85 2.30 11.23 14.49
CA ASN A 85 3.21 12.35 14.21
C ASN A 85 3.51 12.56 12.71
N CYS A 86 2.88 11.76 11.83
CA CYS A 86 3.21 11.75 10.40
C CYS A 86 2.97 13.09 9.71
N SER A 87 1.99 13.90 10.16
CA SER A 87 1.70 15.24 9.61
C SER A 87 2.92 16.18 9.67
N ASN A 88 3.69 16.11 10.76
CA ASN A 88 4.87 16.96 11.01
C ASN A 88 6.19 16.32 10.57
N CYS A 89 6.20 15.04 10.17
CA CYS A 89 7.40 14.32 9.75
C CYS A 89 7.94 14.79 8.39
N SER A 90 9.26 14.72 8.16
CA SER A 90 9.89 15.05 6.88
C SER A 90 9.64 14.04 5.75
N GLY A 91 8.91 12.95 6.00
CA GLY A 91 8.53 11.96 4.98
C GLY A 91 9.68 11.03 4.55
N TYR A 92 10.53 10.60 5.48
CA TYR A 92 11.65 9.68 5.20
C TYR A 92 11.22 8.38 4.51
N CYS A 93 10.06 7.83 4.91
CA CYS A 93 9.47 6.65 4.29
C CYS A 93 9.13 6.84 2.81
N GLU A 94 8.76 8.05 2.38
CA GLU A 94 8.50 8.34 0.95
C GLU A 94 9.80 8.32 0.15
N LYS A 95 10.87 8.92 0.70
CA LYS A 95 12.19 8.93 0.07
C LYS A 95 12.78 7.52 -0.04
N ALA A 96 12.50 6.66 0.93
CA ALA A 96 12.97 5.28 0.97
C ALA A 96 12.10 4.31 0.15
N CYS A 97 10.89 4.70 -0.29
CA CYS A 97 10.01 3.80 -1.01
C CYS A 97 10.53 3.56 -2.45
N PRO A 98 10.93 2.34 -2.81
CA PRO A 98 11.45 2.06 -4.15
C PRO A 98 10.38 2.15 -5.25
N TYR A 99 9.11 2.23 -4.85
CA TYR A 99 7.96 2.32 -5.75
C TYR A 99 7.40 3.74 -5.88
N GLY A 100 8.07 4.75 -5.29
CA GLY A 100 7.65 6.14 -5.37
C GLY A 100 6.28 6.42 -4.74
N LEU A 101 5.87 5.60 -3.79
CA LEU A 101 4.60 5.74 -3.08
C LEU A 101 4.65 6.99 -2.18
N LYS A 102 3.57 7.75 -2.12
CA LYS A 102 3.37 8.85 -1.16
C LYS A 102 3.01 8.30 0.22
N VAL A 103 3.95 7.57 0.83
CA VAL A 103 3.78 6.83 2.08
C VAL A 103 3.29 7.75 3.21
N LYS A 104 3.91 8.93 3.42
CA LYS A 104 3.50 9.87 4.47
C LYS A 104 2.06 10.32 4.25
N SER A 105 1.74 10.81 3.06
CA SER A 105 0.38 11.28 2.76
C SER A 105 -0.67 10.19 2.96
N LYS A 106 -0.36 8.95 2.56
CA LYS A 106 -1.27 7.82 2.74
C LYS A 106 -1.42 7.40 4.21
N LEU A 107 -0.37 7.53 5.03
CA LEU A 107 -0.44 7.25 6.47
C LEU A 107 -1.28 8.28 7.22
N VAL A 108 -1.12 9.57 6.89
CA VAL A 108 -1.96 10.64 7.46
C VAL A 108 -3.43 10.37 7.14
N HIS A 109 -3.74 10.12 5.87
CA HIS A 109 -5.10 9.80 5.44
C HIS A 109 -5.64 8.50 6.07
N ALA A 110 -4.80 7.46 6.20
CA ALA A 110 -5.19 6.23 6.90
C ALA A 110 -5.59 6.50 8.35
N HIS A 111 -4.84 7.34 9.07
CA HIS A 111 -5.18 7.73 10.43
C HIS A 111 -6.54 8.42 10.50
N GLU A 112 -6.79 9.36 9.59
CA GLU A 112 -8.03 10.14 9.53
C GLU A 112 -9.26 9.24 9.35
N ILE A 113 -9.21 8.27 8.43
CA ILE A 113 -10.37 7.42 8.13
C ILE A 113 -10.55 6.24 9.09
N LEU A 114 -9.47 5.74 9.71
CA LEU A 114 -9.51 4.54 10.56
C LEU A 114 -9.75 4.84 12.05
N SER A 115 -9.64 6.11 12.47
CA SER A 115 -9.81 6.52 13.88
C SER A 115 -11.23 6.98 14.22
N GLY A 116 -12.15 6.92 13.26
CA GLY A 116 -13.55 7.34 13.41
C GLY A 116 -14.43 6.38 14.20
#